data_AF-A0AAD9QJ52-F1
#
_entry.id   AF-A0AAD9QJ52-F1
#
_cell.length_a   1.000
_cell.length_b   1.000
_cell.length_c   1.000
_cell.angle_alpha   90.00
_cell.angle_beta   90.00
_cell.angle_gamma   90.00
#
_symmetry.space_group_name_H-M   'P 1'
#
loop_
_entity.id
_entity.type
_entity.pdbx_description
1 polymer ?
#
loop_
_entity_poly.entity_id
_entity_poly.type
_entity_poly.pdbx_seq_one_letter_code
_entity_poly.pdbx_strand_id
1 'polypeptide(L)'
;MSPSMTVFFYCLYATVFSLALFGNTLSLITCYRSYKDINSVLPCFIAIASLASADLLFTLLSIFDLLAFISDGNWFGGNVICKAQSFLIESCYTVSILTLIAISRERLRAVSSPLLARVEGSAERKLILVGIWVTGILTCTPLLYAYHIVEDKETGKSKCLNTQMGDKGRQIYYSIQAGLLFLVPLVFMTWAHIRIFKLLSIHEKTRSSLVSGARQGLNQNKVTRMLAVVTVIFFVCYGPFMVIRELRYFYIYNGMAIWKLSQAMIFIQAAVNPIIYCFYGQQFRHTLKDVFCCCFKCSKKLQTSESSSEAATVQIKERSTGTETQFD
;
A
#
# COMPACT_ATOMS: atom_id res chain seq x y z
N MET A 1 23.43 -16.04 7.83
CA MET A 1 23.37 -14.62 7.40
C MET A 1 24.27 -13.84 8.35
N SER A 2 25.05 -12.85 7.90
CA SER A 2 25.91 -12.10 8.83
C SER A 2 25.08 -11.24 9.79
N PRO A 3 25.57 -10.92 10.99
CA PRO A 3 24.85 -10.04 11.92
C PRO A 3 24.51 -8.68 11.31
N SER A 4 25.43 -8.11 10.53
CA SER A 4 25.22 -6.85 9.80
C SER A 4 24.03 -6.90 8.83
N MET A 5 23.88 -8.01 8.09
CA MET A 5 22.76 -8.21 7.18
C MET A 5 21.44 -8.36 7.94
N THR A 6 21.45 -9.04 9.09
CA THR A 6 20.26 -9.19 9.93
C THR A 6 19.77 -7.83 10.45
N VAL A 7 20.68 -7.01 10.99
CA VAL A 7 20.36 -5.65 11.47
C VAL A 7 19.82 -4.78 10.34
N PHE A 8 20.43 -4.85 9.15
CA PHE A 8 19.95 -4.13 7.97
C PHE A 8 18.49 -4.50 7.64
N PHE A 9 18.15 -5.79 7.60
CA PHE A 9 16.78 -6.21 7.34
C PHE A 9 15.81 -5.74 8.42
N TYR A 10 16.17 -5.80 9.71
CA TYR A 10 15.30 -5.28 10.78
C TYR A 10 14.97 -3.79 10.61
N CYS A 11 16.00 -2.96 10.38
CA CYS A 11 15.80 -1.53 10.15
C CYS A 11 14.95 -1.25 8.91
N LEU A 12 15.19 -1.99 7.83
CA LEU A 12 14.43 -1.89 6.58
C LEU A 12 12.95 -2.24 6.81
N TYR A 13 12.66 -3.41 7.41
CA TYR A 13 11.29 -3.84 7.70
C TYR A 13 10.55 -2.84 8.60
N ALA A 14 11.18 -2.39 9.68
CA ALA A 14 10.57 -1.44 10.62
C ALA A 14 10.24 -0.10 9.94
N THR A 15 11.15 0.40 9.10
CA THR A 15 10.97 1.66 8.37
C THR A 15 9.86 1.53 7.33
N VAL A 16 9.90 0.48 6.52
CA VAL A 16 8.92 0.24 5.46
C VAL A 16 7.52 0.00 6.04
N PHE A 17 7.42 -0.79 7.11
CA PHE A 17 6.16 -1.02 7.82
C PHE A 17 5.56 0.30 8.33
N SER A 18 6.37 1.13 8.99
CA SER A 18 5.92 2.41 9.55
C SER A 18 5.44 3.37 8.45
N LEU A 19 6.20 3.46 7.35
CA LEU A 19 5.83 4.30 6.20
C LEU A 19 4.57 3.80 5.51
N ALA A 20 4.43 2.48 5.29
CA ALA A 20 3.26 1.88 4.68
C ALA A 20 2.01 2.04 5.55
N LEU A 21 2.13 1.80 6.86
CA LEU A 21 1.04 1.96 7.81
C LEU A 21 0.54 3.41 7.84
N PHE A 22 1.45 4.36 8.06
CA PHE A 22 1.11 5.79 8.12
C PHE A 22 0.57 6.30 6.78
N GLY A 23 1.28 6.00 5.69
CA GLY A 23 0.96 6.51 4.36
C GLY A 23 -0.38 5.99 3.83
N ASN A 24 -0.65 4.68 3.96
CA ASN A 24 -1.92 4.12 3.46
C ASN A 24 -3.10 4.58 4.33
N THR A 25 -2.90 4.73 5.64
CA THR A 25 -3.91 5.35 6.53
C THR A 25 -4.22 6.79 6.13
N LEU A 26 -3.18 7.60 5.89
CA LEU A 26 -3.36 8.97 5.39
C LEU A 26 -4.11 8.98 4.05
N SER A 27 -3.81 8.03 3.16
CA SER A 27 -4.46 7.92 1.86
C SER A 27 -5.96 7.66 1.99
N LEU A 28 -6.36 6.78 2.91
CA LEU A 28 -7.77 6.55 3.21
C LEU A 28 -8.45 7.80 3.80
N ILE A 29 -7.79 8.52 4.71
CA ILE A 29 -8.30 9.77 5.29
C ILE A 29 -8.49 10.83 4.19
N THR A 30 -7.51 11.00 3.29
CA THR A 30 -7.60 11.92 2.16
C THR A 30 -8.77 11.53 1.25
N CYS A 31 -8.91 10.25 0.90
CA CYS A 31 -10.02 9.78 0.05
C CYS A 31 -11.37 10.03 0.71
N TYR A 32 -11.50 9.79 2.03
CA TYR A 32 -12.73 10.05 2.78
C TYR A 32 -13.09 11.54 2.83
N ARG A 33 -12.12 12.42 3.08
CA ARG A 33 -12.35 13.87 3.09
C ARG A 33 -12.70 14.40 1.69
N SER A 34 -11.98 13.94 0.67
CA SER A 34 -12.22 14.33 -0.72
C SER A 34 -13.47 13.68 -1.35
N TYR A 35 -14.06 12.67 -0.71
CA TYR A 35 -15.33 12.06 -1.16
C TYR A 35 -16.49 13.06 -1.15
N LYS A 36 -16.43 14.10 -0.29
CA LYS A 36 -17.46 15.14 -0.17
C LYS A 36 -17.32 16.28 -1.19
N ASP A 37 -16.15 16.44 -1.81
CA ASP A 37 -15.87 17.55 -2.74
C ASP A 37 -15.78 17.08 -4.20
N ILE A 38 -16.77 17.52 -5.00
CA ILE A 38 -16.78 17.60 -6.47
C ILE A 38 -16.86 16.26 -7.24
N ASN A 39 -17.98 16.09 -7.95
CA ASN A 39 -18.41 14.95 -8.79
C ASN A 39 -17.45 14.50 -9.92
N SER A 40 -16.32 15.15 -10.15
CA SER A 40 -15.43 14.91 -11.30
C SER A 40 -14.13 14.16 -10.96
N VAL A 41 -13.74 14.11 -9.67
CA VAL A 41 -12.50 13.45 -9.20
C VAL A 41 -12.79 12.24 -8.31
N LEU A 42 -14.04 12.12 -7.87
CA LEU A 42 -14.59 11.06 -7.03
C LEU A 42 -14.22 9.63 -7.47
N PRO A 43 -14.22 9.28 -8.78
CA PRO A 43 -13.89 7.94 -9.21
C PRO A 43 -12.50 7.41 -8.85
N CYS A 44 -11.49 8.25 -9.04
CA CYS A 44 -10.10 7.87 -8.77
C CYS A 44 -9.85 7.74 -7.27
N PHE A 45 -10.53 8.53 -6.44
CA PHE A 45 -10.38 8.42 -4.98
C PHE A 45 -10.93 7.09 -4.44
N ILE A 46 -12.00 6.55 -5.02
CA ILE A 46 -12.52 5.23 -4.61
C ILE A 46 -11.52 4.13 -4.99
N ALA A 47 -10.92 4.18 -6.18
CA ALA A 47 -9.89 3.22 -6.58
C ALA A 47 -8.60 3.34 -5.74
N ILE A 48 -8.16 4.57 -5.43
CA ILE A 48 -7.03 4.79 -4.52
C ILE A 48 -7.35 4.28 -3.11
N ALA A 49 -8.59 4.45 -2.63
CA ALA A 49 -9.01 3.89 -1.36
C ALA A 49 -8.95 2.35 -1.37
N SER A 50 -9.43 1.70 -2.44
CA SER A 50 -9.31 0.25 -2.62
C SER A 50 -7.86 -0.22 -2.55
N LEU A 51 -6.95 0.47 -3.25
CA LEU A 51 -5.52 0.17 -3.25
C LEU A 51 -4.91 0.36 -1.85
N ALA A 52 -5.21 1.48 -1.18
CA ALA A 52 -4.73 1.76 0.17
C ALA A 52 -5.28 0.75 1.20
N SER A 53 -6.50 0.26 1.04
CA SER A 53 -7.07 -0.80 1.88
C SER A 53 -6.34 -2.13 1.71
N ALA A 54 -6.04 -2.54 0.47
CA ALA A 54 -5.29 -3.75 0.19
C ALA A 54 -3.85 -3.66 0.74
N ASP A 55 -3.17 -2.54 0.50
CA ASP A 55 -1.80 -2.31 0.97
C ASP A 55 -1.72 -2.22 2.51
N LEU A 56 -2.74 -1.64 3.16
CA LEU A 56 -2.82 -1.58 4.62
C LEU A 56 -3.04 -2.97 5.22
N LEU A 57 -3.97 -3.76 4.68
CA LEU A 57 -4.20 -5.14 5.12
C LEU A 57 -2.94 -5.99 4.92
N PHE A 58 -2.28 -5.86 3.77
CA PHE A 58 -0.98 -6.48 3.52
C PHE A 58 0.07 -6.08 4.57
N THR A 59 0.20 -4.78 4.85
CA THR A 59 1.14 -4.26 5.86
C THR A 59 0.89 -4.88 7.23
N LEU A 60 -0.37 -4.90 7.68
CA LEU A 60 -0.75 -5.47 8.98
C LEU A 60 -0.44 -6.96 9.07
N LEU A 61 -0.72 -7.73 8.02
CA LEU A 61 -0.45 -9.18 7.98
C LEU A 61 1.04 -9.50 7.98
N SER A 62 1.87 -8.55 7.60
CA SER A 62 3.31 -8.78 7.45
C SER A 62 4.09 -8.64 8.75
N ILE A 63 3.42 -8.21 9.81
CA ILE A 63 3.96 -8.27 11.17
C ILE A 63 4.35 -9.70 11.55
N PHE A 64 3.61 -10.70 11.08
CA PHE A 64 3.89 -12.10 11.34
C PHE A 64 5.17 -12.57 10.65
N ASP A 65 5.47 -12.08 9.43
CA ASP A 65 6.73 -12.37 8.74
C ASP A 65 7.92 -11.74 9.47
N LEU A 66 7.75 -10.52 10.00
CA LEU A 66 8.76 -9.85 10.83
C LEU A 66 9.00 -10.63 12.13
N LEU A 67 7.94 -11.03 12.82
CA LEU A 67 8.04 -11.77 14.07
C LEU A 67 8.67 -13.16 13.84
N ALA A 68 8.32 -13.85 12.75
CA ALA A 68 8.96 -15.10 12.33
C ALA A 68 10.44 -14.89 11.96
N PHE A 69 10.81 -13.72 11.44
CA PHE A 69 12.20 -13.39 11.16
C PHE A 69 13.00 -13.11 12.45
N ILE A 70 12.41 -12.42 13.42
CA ILE A 70 13.02 -12.15 14.74
C ILE A 70 13.20 -13.43 15.55
N SER A 71 12.30 -14.40 15.41
CA SER A 71 12.37 -15.71 16.08
C SER A 71 13.28 -16.72 15.35
N ASP A 72 14.28 -16.24 14.60
CA ASP A 72 15.20 -17.06 13.79
C ASP A 72 14.49 -18.05 12.85
N GLY A 73 13.39 -17.61 12.23
CA GLY A 73 12.60 -18.40 11.29
C GLY A 73 11.53 -19.29 11.93
N ASN A 74 11.29 -19.18 13.24
CA ASN A 74 10.28 -19.99 13.93
C ASN A 74 8.89 -19.37 13.86
N TRP A 75 7.95 -20.10 13.27
CA TRP A 75 6.57 -19.69 13.12
C TRP A 75 5.77 -19.90 14.43
N PHE A 76 5.10 -18.85 14.91
CA PHE A 76 4.35 -18.86 16.17
C PHE A 76 2.83 -18.66 15.98
N GLY A 77 2.37 -18.29 14.78
CA GLY A 77 0.95 -17.98 14.52
C GLY A 77 0.01 -19.20 14.52
N GLY A 78 0.52 -20.42 14.69
CA GLY A 78 -0.30 -21.62 14.54
C GLY A 78 -0.79 -21.84 13.10
N ASN A 79 -1.49 -22.95 12.88
CA ASN A 79 -1.83 -23.41 11.53
C ASN A 79 -2.91 -22.52 10.87
N VAL A 80 -3.85 -22.00 11.66
CA VAL A 80 -4.94 -21.13 11.17
C VAL A 80 -4.36 -19.83 10.62
N ILE A 81 -3.48 -19.15 11.37
CA ILE A 81 -2.85 -17.91 10.90
C ILE A 81 -1.91 -18.19 9.74
N CYS A 82 -1.19 -19.31 9.72
CA CYS A 82 -0.31 -19.68 8.60
C CYS A 82 -1.07 -19.71 7.26
N LYS A 83 -2.23 -20.37 7.27
CA LYS A 83 -3.14 -20.45 6.12
C LYS A 83 -3.73 -19.09 5.78
N ALA A 84 -4.34 -18.43 6.78
CA ALA A 84 -5.05 -17.17 6.59
C ALA A 84 -4.10 -16.05 6.11
N GLN A 85 -2.94 -15.89 6.73
CA GLN A 85 -1.95 -14.89 6.33
C GLN A 85 -1.48 -15.14 4.90
N SER A 86 -1.02 -16.36 4.58
CA SER A 86 -0.46 -16.65 3.26
C SER A 86 -1.50 -16.42 2.15
N PHE A 87 -2.74 -16.80 2.40
CA PHE A 87 -3.89 -16.52 1.54
C PHE A 87 -4.18 -15.02 1.38
N LEU A 88 -4.29 -14.29 2.50
CA LEU A 88 -4.67 -12.88 2.49
C LEU A 88 -3.57 -11.99 1.91
N ILE A 89 -2.30 -12.28 2.18
CA ILE A 89 -1.16 -11.56 1.58
C ILE A 89 -1.23 -11.67 0.05
N GLU A 90 -1.39 -12.88 -0.50
CA GLU A 90 -1.48 -13.06 -1.95
C GLU A 90 -2.74 -12.41 -2.54
N SER A 91 -3.86 -12.44 -1.79
CA SER A 91 -5.10 -11.76 -2.17
C SER A 91 -4.93 -10.26 -2.24
N CYS A 92 -4.31 -9.64 -1.23
CA CYS A 92 -4.02 -8.20 -1.20
C CYS A 92 -3.17 -7.79 -2.40
N TYR A 93 -2.12 -8.54 -2.72
CA TYR A 93 -1.30 -8.25 -3.90
C TYR A 93 -2.11 -8.31 -5.19
N THR A 94 -2.93 -9.35 -5.35
CA THR A 94 -3.76 -9.53 -6.54
C THR A 94 -4.76 -8.37 -6.68
N VAL A 95 -5.40 -7.97 -5.58
CA VAL A 95 -6.30 -6.81 -5.54
C VAL A 95 -5.56 -5.52 -5.89
N SER A 96 -4.37 -5.29 -5.35
CA SER A 96 -3.56 -4.09 -5.64
C SER A 96 -3.21 -4.01 -7.14
N ILE A 97 -2.81 -5.12 -7.77
CA ILE A 97 -2.50 -5.18 -9.21
C ILE A 97 -3.72 -4.88 -10.06
N LEU A 98 -4.84 -5.57 -9.81
CA LEU A 98 -6.07 -5.38 -10.54
C LEU A 98 -6.62 -3.95 -10.36
N THR A 99 -6.43 -3.37 -9.18
CA THR A 99 -6.79 -1.96 -8.92
C THR A 99 -5.91 -1.00 -9.73
N LEU A 100 -4.61 -1.25 -9.86
CA LEU A 100 -3.72 -0.44 -10.72
C LEU A 100 -4.10 -0.52 -12.20
N ILE A 101 -4.54 -1.68 -12.68
CA ILE A 101 -5.12 -1.84 -14.03
C ILE A 101 -6.38 -0.98 -14.18
N ALA A 102 -7.28 -1.04 -13.20
CA ALA A 102 -8.52 -0.27 -13.21
C ALA A 102 -8.25 1.25 -13.23
N ILE A 103 -7.29 1.71 -12.41
CA ILE A 103 -6.84 3.11 -12.41
C ILE A 103 -6.26 3.49 -13.78
N SER A 104 -5.41 2.65 -14.37
CA SER A 104 -4.81 2.90 -15.70
C SER A 104 -5.87 2.94 -16.80
N ARG A 105 -6.87 2.06 -16.76
CA ARG A 105 -8.00 2.04 -17.70
C ARG A 105 -8.86 3.28 -17.58
N GLU A 106 -9.22 3.68 -16.35
CA GLU A 106 -10.01 4.89 -16.10
C GLU A 106 -9.29 6.13 -16.66
N ARG A 107 -7.98 6.18 -16.50
CA ARG A 107 -7.15 7.30 -16.95
C ARG A 107 -7.03 7.35 -18.46
N LEU A 108 -6.85 6.18 -19.09
CA LEU A 108 -6.91 6.07 -20.54
C LEU A 108 -8.25 6.55 -21.09
N ARG A 109 -9.37 6.15 -20.48
CA ARG A 109 -10.71 6.61 -20.86
C ARG A 109 -10.89 8.11 -20.69
N ALA A 110 -10.50 8.66 -19.54
CA ALA A 110 -10.61 10.09 -19.25
C ALA A 110 -9.83 10.96 -20.24
N VAL A 111 -8.68 10.48 -20.74
CA VAL A 111 -7.86 11.20 -21.72
C VAL A 111 -8.33 10.97 -23.16
N SER A 112 -8.70 9.74 -23.52
CA SER A 112 -9.11 9.39 -24.89
C SER A 112 -10.54 9.80 -25.25
N SER A 113 -11.45 9.82 -24.29
CA SER A 113 -12.87 10.11 -24.52
C SER A 113 -13.50 10.76 -23.28
N PRO A 114 -13.21 12.06 -23.03
CA PRO A 114 -13.63 12.75 -21.81
C PRO A 114 -15.15 12.82 -21.62
N LEU A 115 -15.93 12.83 -22.71
CA LEU A 115 -17.40 12.82 -22.66
C LEU A 115 -17.93 11.46 -22.16
N LEU A 116 -17.44 10.35 -22.72
CA LEU A 116 -17.85 9.00 -22.31
C LEU A 116 -17.39 8.68 -20.87
N ALA A 117 -16.20 9.14 -20.49
CA ALA A 117 -15.70 8.97 -19.11
C ALA A 117 -16.58 9.67 -18.06
N ARG A 118 -17.33 10.71 -18.46
CA ARG A 118 -18.27 11.44 -17.60
C ARG A 118 -19.65 10.76 -17.52
N VAL A 119 -19.99 9.91 -18.50
CA VAL A 119 -21.28 9.18 -18.56
C VAL A 119 -21.26 7.91 -17.71
N GLU A 120 -20.12 7.22 -17.62
CA GLU A 120 -19.97 6.03 -16.77
C GLU A 120 -20.31 6.40 -15.31
N GLY A 121 -21.22 5.62 -14.70
CA GLY A 121 -21.79 5.92 -13.40
C GLY A 121 -20.83 5.60 -12.24
N SER A 122 -21.10 6.12 -11.05
CA SER A 122 -20.36 5.71 -9.83
C SER A 122 -20.67 4.25 -9.45
N ALA A 123 -21.84 3.74 -9.81
CA ALA A 123 -22.27 2.36 -9.56
C ALA A 123 -21.44 1.33 -10.34
N GLU A 124 -21.22 1.55 -11.64
CA GLU A 124 -20.42 0.65 -12.49
C GLU A 124 -18.98 0.55 -11.98
N ARG A 125 -18.40 1.67 -11.56
CA ARG A 125 -17.04 1.69 -10.97
C ARG A 125 -16.97 0.91 -9.66
N LYS A 126 -17.95 1.06 -8.77
CA LYS A 126 -18.04 0.27 -7.54
C LYS A 126 -18.18 -1.22 -7.85
N LEU A 127 -18.98 -1.58 -8.85
CA LEU A 127 -19.14 -2.97 -9.29
C LEU A 127 -17.82 -3.55 -9.81
N ILE A 128 -17.04 -2.79 -10.59
CA ILE A 128 -15.70 -3.20 -11.02
C ILE A 128 -14.81 -3.47 -9.80
N LEU A 129 -14.80 -2.59 -8.81
CA LEU A 129 -13.99 -2.78 -7.60
C LEU A 129 -14.43 -3.99 -6.78
N VAL A 130 -15.73 -4.21 -6.60
CA VAL A 130 -16.26 -5.43 -5.96
C VAL A 130 -15.80 -6.67 -6.73
N GLY A 131 -15.89 -6.64 -8.07
CA GLY A 131 -15.39 -7.72 -8.92
C GLY A 131 -13.89 -7.96 -8.75
N ILE A 132 -13.08 -6.91 -8.58
CA ILE A 132 -11.64 -7.03 -8.30
C ILE A 132 -11.38 -7.75 -6.97
N TRP A 133 -12.08 -7.37 -5.90
CA TRP A 133 -11.93 -8.02 -4.59
C TRP A 133 -12.36 -9.49 -4.65
N VAL A 134 -13.51 -9.78 -5.26
CA VAL A 134 -14.00 -11.15 -5.45
C VAL A 134 -13.00 -11.96 -6.25
N THR A 135 -12.50 -11.43 -7.37
CA THR A 135 -11.52 -12.12 -8.22
C THR A 135 -10.22 -12.38 -7.45
N GLY A 136 -9.68 -11.38 -6.77
CA GLY A 136 -8.42 -11.50 -6.03
C GLY A 136 -8.50 -12.49 -4.86
N ILE A 137 -9.63 -12.56 -4.19
CA ILE A 137 -9.92 -13.56 -3.15
C ILE A 137 -10.03 -14.95 -3.78
N LEU A 138 -10.89 -15.10 -4.80
CA LEU A 138 -11.17 -16.40 -5.41
C LEU A 138 -9.92 -17.06 -6.00
N THR A 139 -9.08 -16.29 -6.72
CA THR A 139 -7.86 -16.83 -7.34
C THR A 139 -6.85 -17.34 -6.30
N CYS A 140 -6.87 -16.78 -5.09
CA CYS A 140 -5.93 -17.14 -4.03
C CYS A 140 -6.47 -18.24 -3.10
N THR A 141 -7.75 -18.63 -3.20
CA THR A 141 -8.35 -19.66 -2.33
C THR A 141 -7.57 -20.99 -2.24
N PRO A 142 -6.89 -21.50 -3.30
CA PRO A 142 -6.10 -22.73 -3.19
C PRO A 142 -4.99 -22.66 -2.13
N LEU A 143 -4.53 -21.45 -1.77
CA LEU A 143 -3.48 -21.27 -0.76
C LEU A 143 -3.92 -21.66 0.65
N LEU A 144 -5.23 -21.62 0.96
CA LEU A 144 -5.78 -22.10 2.24
C LEU A 144 -5.59 -23.61 2.42
N TYR A 145 -5.53 -24.36 1.32
CA TYR A 145 -5.17 -25.76 1.31
C TYR A 145 -3.65 -25.95 1.27
N ALA A 146 -2.95 -25.15 0.44
CA ALA A 146 -1.54 -25.34 0.13
C ALA A 146 -0.59 -25.15 1.33
N TYR A 147 -0.86 -24.13 2.15
CA TYR A 147 0.00 -23.74 3.27
C TYR A 147 -0.34 -24.49 4.56
N HIS A 148 0.68 -24.91 5.30
CA HIS A 148 0.55 -25.45 6.66
C HIS A 148 1.86 -25.35 7.42
N ILE A 149 1.80 -25.63 8.72
CA ILE A 149 3.00 -25.75 9.55
C ILE A 149 3.70 -27.09 9.28
N VAL A 150 5.00 -27.01 9.03
CA VAL A 150 5.92 -28.13 8.96
C VAL A 150 7.01 -27.93 10.01
N GLU A 151 7.26 -28.95 10.82
CA GLU A 151 8.39 -28.96 11.75
C GLU A 151 9.66 -29.41 11.03
N ASP A 152 10.70 -28.59 11.15
CA ASP A 152 12.02 -28.88 10.64
C ASP A 152 12.71 -29.89 11.57
N LYS A 153 12.98 -31.10 11.07
CA LYS A 153 13.54 -32.21 11.86
C LYS A 153 14.94 -31.92 12.41
N GLU A 154 15.71 -31.05 11.77
CA GLU A 154 17.08 -30.75 12.18
C GLU A 154 17.14 -29.65 13.23
N THR A 155 16.23 -28.67 13.13
CA THR A 155 16.26 -27.49 14.00
C THR A 155 15.15 -27.44 15.05
N GLY A 156 14.16 -28.34 14.96
CA GLY A 156 12.95 -28.34 15.80
C GLY A 156 12.04 -27.13 15.58
N LYS A 157 12.30 -26.31 14.56
CA LYS A 157 11.57 -25.08 14.29
C LYS A 157 10.31 -25.34 13.46
N SER A 158 9.22 -24.70 13.82
CA SER A 158 7.99 -24.68 13.03
C SER A 158 8.12 -23.69 11.88
N LYS A 159 7.77 -24.08 10.65
CA LYS A 159 7.77 -23.21 9.46
C LYS A 159 6.43 -23.28 8.75
N CYS A 160 5.91 -22.14 8.32
CA CYS A 160 4.71 -22.08 7.47
C CYS A 160 5.12 -22.24 5.99
N LEU A 161 4.82 -23.39 5.39
CA LEU A 161 5.31 -23.75 4.05
C LEU A 161 4.17 -24.21 3.12
N ASN A 162 4.35 -23.95 1.82
CA ASN A 162 3.51 -24.49 0.76
C ASN A 162 4.09 -25.84 0.28
N THR A 163 3.66 -26.93 0.92
CA THR A 163 4.07 -28.30 0.56
C THR A 163 2.89 -29.22 0.24
N GLN A 164 1.65 -28.92 0.68
CA GLN A 164 0.46 -29.76 0.38
C GLN A 164 0.13 -29.80 -1.11
N MET A 165 0.39 -28.72 -1.84
CA MET A 165 0.13 -28.63 -3.27
C MET A 165 1.07 -29.50 -4.12
N GLY A 166 2.15 -30.02 -3.51
CA GLY A 166 3.23 -30.69 -4.21
C GLY A 166 4.03 -29.75 -5.11
N ASP A 167 5.19 -30.23 -5.58
CA ASP A 167 6.11 -29.39 -6.35
C ASP A 167 5.52 -28.95 -7.69
N LYS A 168 4.95 -29.89 -8.45
CA LYS A 168 4.32 -29.60 -9.74
C LYS A 168 3.14 -28.64 -9.59
N GLY A 169 2.28 -28.86 -8.59
CA GLY A 169 1.12 -27.99 -8.35
C GLY A 169 1.57 -26.57 -7.97
N ARG A 170 2.57 -26.46 -7.10
CA ARG A 170 3.16 -25.17 -6.70
C ARG A 170 3.78 -24.42 -7.88
N GLN A 171 4.56 -25.11 -8.71
CA GLN A 171 5.14 -24.54 -9.94
C GLN A 171 4.04 -24.04 -10.87
N ILE A 172 3.06 -24.89 -11.20
CA ILE A 172 1.94 -24.52 -12.09
C ILE A 172 1.18 -23.30 -11.55
N TYR A 173 0.81 -23.32 -10.26
CA TYR A 173 0.05 -22.24 -9.64
C TYR A 173 0.79 -20.90 -9.73
N TYR A 174 2.04 -20.85 -9.29
CA TYR A 174 2.79 -19.59 -9.27
C TYR A 174 3.22 -19.13 -10.67
N SER A 175 3.48 -20.04 -11.61
CA SER A 175 3.72 -19.67 -13.02
C SER A 175 2.47 -19.09 -13.68
N ILE A 176 1.28 -19.67 -13.44
CA ILE A 176 0.01 -19.10 -13.91
C ILE A 176 -0.18 -17.70 -13.32
N GLN A 177 0.10 -17.54 -12.03
CA GLN A 177 -0.01 -16.24 -11.37
C GLN A 177 0.99 -15.22 -11.93
N ALA A 178 2.24 -15.60 -12.19
CA ALA A 178 3.23 -14.74 -12.81
C ALA A 178 2.81 -14.33 -14.23
N GLY A 179 2.26 -15.26 -15.03
CA GLY A 179 1.77 -14.97 -16.37
C GLY A 179 0.53 -14.06 -16.37
N LEU A 180 -0.54 -14.51 -15.72
CA LEU A 180 -1.86 -13.86 -15.79
C LEU A 180 -1.99 -12.65 -14.87
N LEU A 181 -1.42 -12.71 -13.68
CA LEU A 181 -1.59 -11.67 -12.65
C LEU A 181 -0.37 -10.75 -12.55
N PHE A 182 0.69 -10.95 -13.32
CA PHE A 182 1.80 -10.00 -13.43
C PHE A 182 2.11 -9.58 -14.88
N LEU A 183 2.42 -10.51 -15.79
CA LEU A 183 2.83 -10.15 -17.16
C LEU A 183 1.71 -9.50 -17.97
N VAL A 184 0.48 -10.05 -17.93
CA VAL A 184 -0.66 -9.46 -18.65
C VAL A 184 -0.98 -8.04 -18.13
N PRO A 185 -1.11 -7.80 -16.81
CA PRO A 185 -1.22 -6.45 -16.25
C PRO A 185 -0.09 -5.52 -16.68
N LEU A 186 1.14 -6.03 -16.70
CA LEU A 186 2.33 -5.28 -17.11
C LEU A 186 2.22 -4.76 -18.54
N VAL A 187 1.91 -5.66 -19.47
CA VAL A 187 1.73 -5.31 -20.89
C VAL A 187 0.61 -4.30 -21.05
N PHE A 188 -0.54 -4.53 -20.42
CA PHE A 188 -1.68 -3.63 -20.52
C PHE A 188 -1.37 -2.23 -19.98
N MET A 189 -0.82 -2.13 -18.76
CA MET A 189 -0.55 -0.83 -18.15
C MET A 189 0.53 -0.06 -18.92
N THR A 190 1.55 -0.75 -19.43
CA THR A 190 2.59 -0.15 -20.27
C THR A 190 2.00 0.41 -21.55
N TRP A 191 1.19 -0.39 -22.26
CA TRP A 191 0.48 0.06 -23.45
C TRP A 191 -0.44 1.25 -23.16
N ALA A 192 -1.21 1.20 -22.07
CA ALA A 192 -2.13 2.25 -21.67
C ALA A 192 -1.37 3.57 -21.43
N HIS A 193 -0.28 3.55 -20.66
CA HIS A 193 0.52 4.73 -20.38
C HIS A 193 1.15 5.32 -21.63
N ILE A 194 1.72 4.49 -22.51
CA ILE A 194 2.26 4.96 -23.81
C ILE A 194 1.18 5.68 -24.61
N ARG A 195 -0.04 5.11 -24.67
CA ARG A 195 -1.16 5.71 -25.40
C ARG A 195 -1.62 7.01 -24.75
N ILE A 196 -1.70 7.07 -23.41
CA ILE A 196 -2.05 8.30 -22.70
C ILE A 196 -1.02 9.40 -22.99
N PHE A 197 0.28 9.11 -22.89
CA PHE A 197 1.33 10.09 -23.18
C PHE A 197 1.23 10.63 -24.61
N LYS A 198 1.04 9.77 -25.61
CA LYS A 198 0.86 10.21 -27.01
C LYS A 198 -0.36 11.12 -27.17
N LEU A 199 -1.50 10.74 -26.58
CA LEU A 199 -2.73 11.53 -26.66
C LEU A 199 -2.59 12.89 -25.97
N LEU A 200 -1.95 12.93 -24.80
CA LEU A 200 -1.68 14.19 -24.10
C LEU A 200 -0.78 15.12 -24.90
N SER A 201 0.28 14.60 -25.54
CA SER A 201 1.15 15.40 -26.41
C SER A 201 0.42 15.95 -27.64
N ILE A 202 -0.54 15.23 -28.20
CA ILE A 202 -1.39 15.72 -29.31
C ILE A 202 -2.32 16.83 -28.82
N HIS A 203 -2.99 16.62 -27.67
CA HIS A 203 -3.86 17.63 -27.08
C HIS A 203 -3.10 18.91 -26.71
N GLU A 204 -1.87 18.80 -26.22
CA GLU A 204 -1.02 19.95 -25.90
C GLU A 204 -0.70 20.78 -27.15
N LYS A 205 -0.30 20.12 -28.25
CA LYS A 205 -0.08 20.79 -29.55
C LYS A 205 -1.34 21.45 -30.11
N THR A 206 -2.51 20.90 -29.84
CA THR A 206 -3.80 21.41 -30.34
C THR A 206 -4.37 22.53 -29.45
N ARG A 207 -4.10 22.51 -28.13
CA ARG A 207 -4.64 23.47 -27.14
C ARG A 207 -3.76 24.68 -26.86
N SER A 208 -2.52 24.74 -27.35
CA SER A 208 -1.65 25.91 -27.17
C SER A 208 -2.22 27.22 -27.77
N SER A 209 -3.30 27.12 -28.55
CA SER A 209 -4.08 28.23 -29.10
C SER A 209 -5.18 28.80 -28.15
N LEU A 210 -5.50 28.13 -27.03
CA LEU A 210 -6.58 28.53 -26.10
C LEU A 210 -6.09 28.59 -24.64
N VAL A 211 -5.95 29.81 -24.09
CA VAL A 211 -5.38 30.13 -22.76
C VAL A 211 -6.07 29.37 -21.60
N SER A 212 -7.38 29.15 -21.66
CA SER A 212 -8.15 28.43 -20.62
C SER A 212 -7.90 26.91 -20.61
N GLY A 213 -7.58 26.31 -21.76
CA GLY A 213 -7.32 24.87 -21.90
C GLY A 213 -5.94 24.43 -21.38
N ALA A 214 -4.98 25.35 -21.29
CA ALA A 214 -3.60 25.07 -20.87
C ALA A 214 -3.52 24.57 -19.42
N ARG A 215 -4.16 25.25 -18.45
CA ARG A 215 -4.13 24.88 -17.03
C ARG A 215 -4.71 23.48 -16.77
N GLN A 216 -5.79 23.11 -17.46
CA GLN A 216 -6.42 21.80 -17.30
C GLN A 216 -5.56 20.68 -17.94
N GLY A 217 -4.84 20.97 -19.03
CA GLY A 217 -3.86 20.07 -19.64
C GLY A 217 -2.66 19.78 -18.73
N LEU A 218 -2.06 20.80 -18.10
CA LEU A 218 -0.93 20.61 -17.18
C LEU A 218 -1.28 19.69 -15.99
N ASN A 219 -2.47 19.83 -15.42
CA ASN A 219 -2.92 18.96 -14.31
C ASN A 219 -3.10 17.50 -14.76
N GLN A 220 -3.64 17.25 -15.95
CA GLN A 220 -3.78 15.90 -16.50
C GLN A 220 -2.42 15.25 -16.82
N ASN A 221 -1.47 16.02 -17.36
CA ASN A 221 -0.09 15.57 -17.59
C ASN A 221 0.59 15.18 -16.27
N LYS A 222 0.42 15.98 -15.22
CA LYS A 222 0.97 15.70 -13.89
C LYS A 222 0.40 14.42 -13.27
N VAL A 223 -0.92 14.24 -13.31
CA VAL A 223 -1.58 13.04 -12.76
C VAL A 223 -1.22 11.79 -13.58
N THR A 224 -1.13 11.89 -14.90
CA THR A 224 -0.68 10.77 -15.75
C THR A 224 0.75 10.38 -15.45
N ARG A 225 1.66 11.36 -15.36
CA ARG A 225 3.06 11.10 -15.01
C ARG A 225 3.18 10.43 -13.64
N MET A 226 2.40 10.88 -12.66
CA MET A 226 2.31 10.22 -11.35
C MET A 226 1.97 8.73 -11.51
N LEU A 227 0.92 8.41 -12.25
CA LEU A 227 0.46 7.03 -12.41
C LEU A 227 1.43 6.16 -13.18
N ALA A 228 2.08 6.70 -14.22
CA ALA A 228 3.15 5.99 -14.92
C ALA A 228 4.31 5.65 -13.97
N VAL A 229 4.68 6.58 -13.09
CA VAL A 229 5.71 6.36 -12.05
C VAL A 229 5.26 5.26 -11.06
N VAL A 230 4.01 5.29 -10.57
CA VAL A 230 3.47 4.21 -9.71
C VAL A 230 3.59 2.86 -10.40
N THR A 231 3.20 2.79 -11.68
CA THR A 231 3.24 1.54 -12.45
C THR A 231 4.67 1.04 -12.70
N VAL A 232 5.62 1.92 -13.03
CA VAL A 232 7.02 1.54 -13.21
C VAL A 232 7.61 1.01 -11.90
N ILE A 233 7.37 1.70 -10.79
CA ILE A 233 7.86 1.26 -9.48
C ILE A 233 7.25 -0.08 -9.11
N PHE A 234 5.94 -0.27 -9.36
CA PHE A 234 5.28 -1.56 -9.19
C PHE A 234 6.03 -2.69 -9.91
N PHE A 235 6.43 -2.52 -11.17
CA PHE A 235 7.16 -3.56 -11.89
C PHE A 235 8.58 -3.77 -11.39
N VAL A 236 9.30 -2.70 -11.05
CA VAL A 236 10.68 -2.78 -10.56
C VAL A 236 10.74 -3.44 -9.18
N CYS A 237 9.77 -3.17 -8.32
CA CYS A 237 9.68 -3.77 -6.98
C CYS A 237 9.14 -5.20 -7.02
N TYR A 238 8.20 -5.52 -7.93
CA TYR A 238 7.51 -6.80 -7.94
C TYR A 238 8.11 -7.83 -8.90
N GLY A 239 8.67 -7.39 -10.02
CA GLY A 239 9.31 -8.25 -11.02
C GLY A 239 10.43 -9.12 -10.48
N PRO A 240 11.38 -8.59 -9.68
CA PRO A 240 12.42 -9.40 -9.07
C PRO A 240 11.86 -10.53 -8.18
N PHE A 241 10.83 -10.26 -7.38
CA PHE A 241 10.19 -11.29 -6.57
C PHE A 241 9.57 -12.39 -7.42
N MET A 242 8.85 -12.02 -8.48
CA MET A 242 8.24 -12.98 -9.39
C MET A 242 9.30 -13.92 -9.99
N VAL A 243 10.40 -13.36 -10.52
CA VAL A 243 11.48 -14.15 -11.11
C VAL A 243 12.15 -15.05 -10.06
N ILE A 244 12.52 -14.51 -8.90
CA ILE A 244 13.20 -15.29 -7.87
C ILE A 244 12.30 -16.39 -7.29
N ARG A 245 10.98 -16.15 -7.19
CA ARG A 245 10.00 -17.14 -6.75
C ARG A 245 9.93 -18.32 -7.72
N GLU A 246 9.88 -18.06 -9.01
CA GLU A 246 9.95 -19.13 -10.03
C GLU A 246 11.28 -19.89 -9.93
N LEU A 247 12.43 -19.19 -9.95
CA LEU A 247 13.74 -19.83 -9.86
C LEU A 247 13.88 -20.73 -8.62
N ARG A 248 13.27 -20.33 -7.50
CA ARG A 248 13.25 -21.12 -6.26
C ARG A 248 12.35 -22.35 -6.39
N TYR A 249 11.14 -22.22 -6.92
CA TYR A 249 10.24 -23.37 -7.04
C TYR A 249 10.61 -24.35 -8.13
N PHE A 250 11.36 -23.92 -9.15
CA PHE A 250 11.99 -24.78 -10.15
C PHE A 250 13.35 -25.34 -9.69
N TYR A 251 13.74 -25.11 -8.43
CA TYR A 251 15.00 -25.59 -7.85
C TYR A 251 16.27 -25.10 -8.56
N ILE A 252 16.18 -24.00 -9.31
CA ILE A 252 17.30 -23.37 -10.02
C ILE A 252 18.12 -22.51 -9.04
N TYR A 253 17.47 -21.88 -8.05
CA TYR A 253 18.13 -20.99 -7.10
C TYR A 253 17.57 -21.10 -5.67
N ASN A 254 18.45 -21.36 -4.69
CA ASN A 254 18.07 -21.56 -3.28
C ASN A 254 18.66 -20.55 -2.30
N GLY A 255 19.39 -19.53 -2.75
CA GLY A 255 20.06 -18.60 -1.85
C GLY A 255 19.08 -17.71 -1.05
N MET A 256 19.29 -17.66 0.26
CA MET A 256 18.38 -17.02 1.23
C MET A 256 18.40 -15.49 1.17
N ALA A 257 19.56 -14.89 0.92
CA ALA A 257 19.71 -13.43 0.93
C ALA A 257 18.88 -12.77 -0.19
N ILE A 258 19.01 -13.25 -1.43
CA ILE A 258 18.23 -12.72 -2.56
C ILE A 258 16.73 -13.01 -2.38
N TRP A 259 16.37 -14.16 -1.81
CA TRP A 259 14.97 -14.46 -1.49
C TRP A 259 14.38 -13.42 -0.53
N LYS A 260 15.07 -13.16 0.59
CA LYS A 260 14.64 -12.16 1.59
C LYS A 260 14.64 -10.74 1.02
N LEU A 261 15.63 -10.38 0.21
CA LEU A 261 15.68 -9.09 -0.47
C LEU A 261 14.52 -8.92 -1.46
N SER A 262 14.19 -9.97 -2.22
CA SER A 262 13.08 -9.93 -3.17
C SER A 262 11.73 -9.78 -2.47
N GLN A 263 11.54 -10.43 -1.31
CA GLN A 263 10.36 -10.22 -0.46
C GLN A 263 10.30 -8.77 0.04
N ALA A 264 11.42 -8.22 0.52
CA ALA A 264 11.52 -6.83 0.97
C ALA A 264 11.16 -5.81 -0.12
N MET A 265 11.42 -6.10 -1.40
CA MET A 265 11.00 -5.23 -2.50
C MET A 265 9.48 -5.11 -2.62
N ILE A 266 8.74 -6.20 -2.37
CA ILE A 266 7.28 -6.15 -2.32
C ILE A 266 6.80 -5.29 -1.15
N PHE A 267 7.46 -5.42 0.00
CA PHE A 267 7.19 -4.59 1.17
C PHE A 267 7.31 -3.11 0.87
N ILE A 268 8.41 -2.75 0.19
CA ILE A 268 8.68 -1.37 -0.21
C ILE A 268 7.56 -0.84 -1.12
N GLN A 269 6.97 -1.67 -1.99
CA GLN A 269 5.87 -1.25 -2.85
C GLN A 269 4.69 -0.65 -2.08
N ALA A 270 4.29 -1.27 -0.97
CA ALA A 270 3.18 -0.79 -0.14
C ALA A 270 3.48 0.57 0.51
N ALA A 271 4.75 0.85 0.83
CA ALA A 271 5.17 2.13 1.39
C ALA A 271 5.30 3.24 0.33
N VAL A 272 5.66 2.88 -0.91
CA VAL A 272 5.91 3.85 -1.98
C VAL A 272 4.61 4.46 -2.53
N ASN A 273 3.52 3.70 -2.57
CA ASN A 273 2.23 4.16 -3.11
C ASN A 273 1.75 5.50 -2.49
N PRO A 274 1.65 5.63 -1.14
CA PRO A 274 1.31 6.90 -0.49
C PRO A 274 2.30 8.04 -0.73
N ILE A 275 3.59 7.75 -0.78
CA ILE A 275 4.65 8.74 -1.01
C ILE A 275 4.40 9.42 -2.36
N ILE A 276 4.11 8.62 -3.40
CA ILE A 276 3.80 9.13 -4.73
C ILE A 276 2.56 10.03 -4.70
N TYR A 277 1.49 9.64 -3.99
CA TYR A 277 0.29 10.47 -3.87
C TYR A 277 0.57 11.80 -3.17
N CYS A 278 1.40 11.82 -2.13
CA CYS A 278 1.82 13.05 -1.45
C CYS A 278 2.64 13.98 -2.36
N PHE A 279 3.51 13.44 -3.22
CA PHE A 279 4.29 14.26 -4.14
C PHE A 279 3.45 14.82 -5.29
N TYR A 280 2.35 14.19 -5.68
CA TYR A 280 1.63 14.58 -6.90
C TYR A 280 0.22 15.13 -6.64
N GLY A 281 -0.47 14.72 -5.58
CA GLY A 281 -1.82 15.16 -5.20
C GLY A 281 -1.82 16.36 -4.24
N GLN A 282 -2.46 17.47 -4.63
CA GLN A 282 -2.58 18.63 -3.73
C GLN A 282 -3.47 18.32 -2.51
N GLN A 283 -4.50 17.49 -2.68
CA GLN A 283 -5.40 17.07 -1.60
C GLN A 283 -4.67 16.23 -0.53
N PHE A 284 -3.72 15.39 -0.95
CA PHE A 284 -2.87 14.61 -0.05
C PHE A 284 -1.96 15.51 0.77
N ARG A 285 -1.33 16.51 0.13
CA ARG A 285 -0.50 17.50 0.83
C ARG A 285 -1.30 18.34 1.83
N HIS A 286 -2.53 18.72 1.50
CA HIS A 286 -3.41 19.44 2.42
C HIS A 286 -3.77 18.58 3.62
N THR A 287 -4.22 17.34 3.38
CA THR A 287 -4.54 16.39 4.46
C THR A 287 -3.33 16.13 5.36
N LEU A 288 -2.14 15.94 4.77
CA LEU A 288 -0.88 15.79 5.50
C LEU A 288 -0.63 16.99 6.40
N LYS A 289 -0.71 18.22 5.86
CA LYS A 289 -0.56 19.46 6.64
C LYS A 289 -1.58 19.55 7.76
N ASP A 290 -2.85 19.22 7.51
CA ASP A 290 -3.88 19.26 8.54
C ASP A 290 -3.59 18.27 9.68
N VAL A 291 -3.19 17.04 9.35
CA VAL A 291 -2.84 16.02 10.35
C VAL A 291 -1.67 16.50 11.19
N PHE A 292 -0.59 16.98 10.57
CA PHE A 292 0.56 17.52 11.31
C PHE A 292 0.20 18.78 12.12
N CYS A 293 -0.54 19.73 11.55
CA CYS A 293 -0.98 20.94 12.26
C CYS A 293 -1.93 20.62 13.42
N CYS A 294 -2.81 19.62 13.30
CA CYS A 294 -3.62 19.12 14.40
C CYS A 294 -2.77 18.43 15.46
N CYS A 295 -1.77 17.63 15.10
CA CYS A 295 -0.82 17.06 16.06
C CYS A 295 -0.05 18.16 16.81
N PHE A 296 0.42 19.21 16.13
CA PHE A 296 1.10 20.34 16.76
C PHE A 296 0.17 21.21 17.63
N LYS A 297 -1.09 21.41 17.24
CA LYS A 297 -2.09 22.14 18.04
C LYS A 297 -2.56 21.33 19.26
N CYS A 298 -2.76 20.02 19.12
CA CYS A 298 -3.05 19.12 20.25
C CYS A 298 -1.86 19.04 21.21
N SER A 299 -0.62 19.00 20.71
CA SER A 299 0.59 19.03 21.55
C SER A 299 0.72 20.33 22.34
N LYS A 300 0.39 21.49 21.73
CA LYS A 300 0.35 22.77 22.46
C LYS A 300 -0.75 22.84 23.50
N LYS A 301 -1.92 22.24 23.24
CA LYS A 301 -3.06 22.22 24.17
C LYS A 301 -2.78 21.31 25.38
N LEU A 302 -2.03 20.22 25.20
CA LEU A 302 -1.59 19.35 26.29
C LEU A 302 -0.55 20.05 27.19
N GLN A 303 0.43 20.74 26.61
CA GLN A 303 1.43 21.51 27.37
C GLN A 303 0.84 22.72 28.10
N THR A 304 -0.18 23.38 27.54
CA THR A 304 -0.89 24.45 28.27
C THR A 304 -1.79 23.91 29.38
N SER A 305 -2.36 22.72 29.24
CA SER A 305 -3.10 22.07 30.34
C SER A 305 -2.18 21.64 31.49
N GLU A 306 -0.99 21.10 31.22
CA GLU A 306 -0.02 20.76 32.28
C GLU A 306 0.50 22.02 33.00
N SER A 307 0.86 23.07 32.26
CA SER A 307 1.26 24.37 32.83
C SER A 307 0.15 25.03 33.66
N SER A 308 -1.11 24.89 33.25
CA SER A 308 -2.26 25.43 33.98
C SER A 308 -2.57 24.63 35.25
N SER A 309 -2.37 23.31 35.22
CA SER A 309 -2.53 22.43 36.39
C SER A 309 -1.40 22.60 37.41
N GLU A 310 -0.15 22.82 36.99
CA GLU A 310 0.94 23.16 37.91
C GLU A 310 0.75 24.55 38.54
N ALA A 311 0.35 25.56 37.75
CA ALA A 311 0.05 26.90 38.28
C ALA A 311 -1.13 26.90 39.26
N ALA A 312 -2.18 26.11 39.00
CA ALA A 312 -3.31 25.93 39.92
C ALA A 312 -2.90 25.20 41.21
N THR A 313 -1.99 24.23 41.13
CA THR A 313 -1.50 23.48 42.30
C THR A 313 -0.59 24.35 43.19
N VAL A 314 0.24 25.23 42.58
CA VAL A 314 1.06 26.20 43.31
C VAL A 314 0.19 27.25 44.03
N GLN A 315 -0.85 27.77 43.38
CA GLN A 315 -1.76 28.74 44.02
C GLN A 315 -2.60 28.13 45.16
N ILE A 316 -2.98 26.86 45.08
CA ILE A 316 -3.67 26.17 46.19
C ILE A 316 -2.72 25.97 47.38
N LYS A 317 -1.43 25.69 47.13
CA LYS A 317 -0.43 25.52 48.18
C LYS A 317 -0.09 26.84 48.89
N GLU A 318 0.07 27.94 48.15
CA GLU A 318 0.28 29.28 48.73
C GLU A 318 -0.91 29.77 49.55
N ARG A 319 -2.14 29.47 49.10
CA ARG A 319 -3.37 29.82 49.85
C ARG A 319 -3.53 29.00 51.13
N SER A 320 -3.04 27.75 51.18
CA SER A 320 -3.05 26.93 52.40
C SER A 320 -2.04 27.39 53.45
N THR A 321 -0.88 27.93 53.04
CA THR A 321 0.15 28.45 53.98
C THR A 321 -0.10 29.89 54.43
N GLY A 322 -0.93 30.66 53.71
CA GLY A 322 -1.29 32.03 54.09
C GLY A 322 -2.48 32.15 55.06
N THR A 323 -3.11 31.03 55.44
CA THR A 323 -4.26 31.03 56.37
C THR A 323 -3.89 30.57 57.79
N GLU A 324 -2.60 30.52 58.12
CA GLU A 324 -2.07 30.34 59.48
C GLU A 324 -1.49 31.66 60.02
N THR A 325 -2.31 32.70 60.09
CA THR A 325 -2.14 33.79 61.07
C THR A 325 -3.50 34.44 61.26
N GLN A 326 -3.93 34.67 62.51
CA GLN A 326 -5.20 35.33 62.94
C GLN A 326 -6.40 34.40 63.11
N PHE A 327 -6.64 33.93 64.33
CA PHE A 327 -7.70 34.44 65.21
C PHE A 327 -7.55 33.79 66.61
N ASP A 328 -7.63 34.65 67.63
CA ASP A 328 -7.82 34.31 69.04
C ASP A 328 -9.08 33.47 69.30
#